data_AF-A0A916JAI6-F1
#
_entry.id   AF-A0A916JAI6-F1
#
_cell.length_a   1.000
_cell.length_b   1.000
_cell.length_c   1.000
_cell.angle_alpha   90.00
_cell.angle_beta   90.00
_cell.angle_gamma   90.00
#
_symmetry.space_group_name_H-M   'P 1'
#
loop_
_entity.id
_entity.type
_entity.pdbx_description
1 polymer ?
#
loop_
_entity_poly.entity_id
_entity_poly.type
_entity_poly.pdbx_seq_one_letter_code
_entity_poly.pdbx_strand_id
1 'polypeptide(L)'
;MIEGDNLHALTALTFTHEGKIDVIYIDPPYNTGNKDFKYHDTFKDEAQFVEKEHPFRHSTWLSFMSKRLKIAKNLLNNKGIMFISIDDNEFCQLKMLCDEVFGEYNCENIFTIKVRHENRILRQDIRYHQTTEYLLAYRKTNEFIPPRRTNEREVDNDYKYNINITKPPQKIEFIGGYEVEIYDTESYTLVQTNPGEGDLKSYSIRGSLITQSGSASEFYENNLRIKKDLDGYKTLYKVINMGTRGDGLGYRFIMQPPNKNVKNGTYFQGKPIKSKSDTGLPYPNFFDFVNEFNTVGYEGGVDFKNGKKPLDFLSKVFELANLSNESIVLDFFGGSGSTLHSVMQLNKKFNFNNKCIIVTNNENNICEEVTYVRIKNAIQGYENSKGGFEESLKNNNLRYYKSESVSREKTLKNKKELTILSTELLCIKENCYIPISTFKGIKQSQISIFADAKSQMMIIYDDIYIEDSIDIIKQLKTEKKNNNPIKVYVFSNGQYPYTEDFEEVLDCITLCSLPDAIYKAYQNVLPKIKREIIPILEDDIEEEKDLFNNEND
;
A
#
# COMPACT_ATOMS: atom_id res chain seq x y z
N MET A 1 0.89 13.54 -12.09
CA MET A 1 1.97 12.83 -12.78
C MET A 1 3.16 13.76 -12.91
N ILE A 2 4.36 13.24 -12.67
CA ILE A 2 5.62 13.99 -12.74
C ILE A 2 6.50 13.29 -13.77
N GLU A 3 6.86 14.02 -14.83
CA GLU A 3 7.87 13.64 -15.81
C GLU A 3 9.24 14.06 -15.29
N GLY A 4 10.14 13.10 -15.08
CA GLY A 4 11.50 13.39 -14.65
C GLY A 4 12.21 12.19 -14.02
N ASP A 5 13.48 12.40 -13.63
CA ASP A 5 14.19 11.43 -12.82
C ASP A 5 13.51 11.28 -11.46
N ASN A 6 13.29 10.03 -11.06
CA ASN A 6 12.55 9.71 -9.84
C ASN A 6 13.31 10.07 -8.56
N LEU A 7 14.65 10.11 -8.53
CA LEU A 7 15.39 10.60 -7.38
C LEU A 7 15.14 12.10 -7.16
N HIS A 8 15.14 12.89 -8.25
CA HIS A 8 14.83 14.32 -8.18
C HIS A 8 13.38 14.58 -7.78
N ALA A 9 12.43 13.85 -8.37
CA ALA A 9 11.01 13.98 -8.00
C ALA A 9 10.77 13.59 -6.54
N LEU A 10 11.35 12.49 -6.06
CA LEU A 10 11.27 12.09 -4.65
C LEU A 10 11.86 13.15 -3.72
N THR A 11 12.98 13.76 -4.11
CA THR A 11 13.57 14.88 -3.37
C THR A 11 12.62 16.07 -3.30
N ALA A 12 11.98 16.45 -4.42
CA ALA A 12 10.99 17.53 -4.40
C ALA A 12 9.75 17.18 -3.54
N LEU A 13 9.36 15.90 -3.53
CA LEU A 13 8.26 15.42 -2.71
C LEU A 13 8.57 15.48 -1.20
N THR A 14 9.83 15.52 -0.75
CA THR A 14 10.08 15.69 0.69
C THR A 14 9.59 17.03 1.21
N PHE A 15 9.64 18.09 0.39
CA PHE A 15 9.09 19.39 0.80
C PHE A 15 7.56 19.41 0.90
N THR A 16 6.87 18.55 0.15
CA THR A 16 5.41 18.61 -0.01
C THR A 16 4.66 17.49 0.73
N HIS A 17 5.25 16.30 0.80
CA HIS A 17 4.60 15.05 1.19
C HIS A 17 5.41 14.22 2.22
N GLU A 18 6.45 14.77 2.84
CA GLU A 18 7.14 14.08 3.94
C GLU A 18 6.15 13.67 5.04
N GLY A 19 6.17 12.38 5.40
CA GLY A 19 5.26 11.81 6.39
C GLY A 19 3.78 11.71 5.99
N LYS A 20 3.43 11.88 4.70
CA LYS A 20 2.01 11.94 4.26
C LYS A 20 1.57 10.77 3.37
N ILE A 21 2.48 10.01 2.77
CA ILE A 21 2.13 8.94 1.83
C ILE A 21 1.62 7.70 2.59
N ASP A 22 0.45 7.19 2.23
CA ASP A 22 -0.13 5.99 2.84
C ASP A 22 0.42 4.71 2.22
N VAL A 23 0.50 4.68 0.89
CA VAL A 23 0.93 3.48 0.16
C VAL A 23 1.95 3.85 -0.90
N ILE A 24 3.07 3.13 -0.91
CA ILE A 24 4.02 3.17 -2.02
C ILE A 24 3.95 1.83 -2.74
N TYR A 25 3.78 1.86 -4.05
CA TYR A 25 3.98 0.69 -4.91
C TYR A 25 5.04 1.02 -5.94
N ILE A 26 6.02 0.14 -6.13
CA ILE A 26 7.01 0.28 -7.20
C ILE A 26 7.28 -1.03 -7.92
N ASP A 27 7.59 -0.90 -9.20
CA ASP A 27 8.06 -1.97 -10.09
C ASP A 27 9.42 -1.58 -10.67
N PRO A 28 10.51 -1.65 -9.87
CA PRO A 28 11.84 -1.26 -10.32
C PRO A 28 12.33 -2.19 -11.44
N PRO A 29 13.35 -1.79 -12.22
CA PRO A 29 13.97 -2.68 -13.20
C PRO A 29 14.58 -3.90 -12.49
N TYR A 30 14.33 -5.09 -13.01
CA TYR A 30 14.75 -6.36 -12.39
C TYR A 30 16.24 -6.71 -12.60
N ASN A 31 16.95 -5.90 -13.38
CA ASN A 31 18.38 -6.05 -13.65
C ASN A 31 18.74 -7.39 -14.30
N THR A 32 17.88 -7.90 -15.18
CA THR A 32 18.04 -9.21 -15.86
C THR A 32 19.24 -9.28 -16.82
N GLY A 33 19.80 -8.12 -17.19
CA GLY A 33 20.87 -7.98 -18.18
C GLY A 33 20.37 -7.89 -19.62
N ASN A 34 19.05 -7.86 -19.84
CA ASN A 34 18.41 -7.73 -21.16
C ASN A 34 17.94 -6.30 -21.44
N LYS A 35 18.83 -5.31 -21.22
CA LYS A 35 18.56 -3.89 -21.46
C LYS A 35 17.37 -3.32 -20.66
N ASP A 36 17.19 -3.78 -19.44
CA ASP A 36 16.14 -3.34 -18.52
C ASP A 36 16.64 -2.32 -17.48
N PHE A 37 17.94 -2.26 -17.22
CA PHE A 37 18.55 -1.30 -16.31
C PHE A 37 19.70 -0.53 -16.96
N LYS A 38 19.66 0.79 -16.88
CA LYS A 38 20.75 1.69 -17.27
C LYS A 38 21.35 2.37 -16.05
N TYR A 39 22.64 2.62 -16.08
CA TYR A 39 23.33 3.39 -15.06
C TYR A 39 24.32 4.38 -15.67
N HIS A 40 24.39 5.57 -15.07
CA HIS A 40 25.39 6.58 -15.38
C HIS A 40 26.64 6.33 -14.54
N ASP A 41 27.67 5.78 -15.17
CA ASP A 41 29.00 5.76 -14.58
C ASP A 41 29.63 7.16 -14.68
N THR A 42 30.29 7.62 -13.62
CA THR A 42 30.92 8.95 -13.51
C THR A 42 31.96 9.25 -14.58
N PHE A 43 32.39 8.26 -15.35
CA PHE A 43 33.40 8.39 -16.41
C PHE A 43 32.83 8.45 -17.83
N LYS A 44 31.51 8.37 -18.01
CA LYS A 44 30.86 8.39 -19.33
C LYS A 44 29.67 9.35 -19.32
N ASP A 45 29.55 10.17 -20.36
CA ASP A 45 28.49 11.16 -20.50
C ASP A 45 27.09 10.54 -20.72
N GLU A 46 27.03 9.27 -21.14
CA GLU A 46 25.78 8.57 -21.44
C GLU A 46 25.55 7.35 -20.52
N ALA A 47 24.29 7.15 -20.11
CA ALA A 47 23.87 5.99 -19.33
C ALA A 47 23.99 4.72 -20.18
N GLN A 48 24.70 3.71 -19.68
CA GLN A 48 24.86 2.43 -20.36
C GLN A 48 23.99 1.35 -19.72
N PHE A 49 23.51 0.42 -20.53
CA PHE A 49 22.83 -0.76 -20.02
C PHE A 49 23.81 -1.60 -19.21
N VAL A 50 23.35 -2.06 -18.05
CA VAL A 50 24.15 -2.94 -17.21
C VAL A 50 24.05 -4.36 -17.77
N GLU A 51 25.16 -4.85 -18.30
CA GLU A 51 25.25 -6.20 -18.88
C GLU A 51 25.25 -7.27 -17.79
N LYS A 52 24.81 -8.49 -18.16
CA LYS A 52 24.67 -9.61 -17.23
C LYS A 52 25.97 -9.95 -16.49
N GLU A 53 27.10 -9.88 -17.19
CA GLU A 53 28.45 -10.21 -16.70
C GLU A 53 29.20 -9.01 -16.11
N HIS A 54 28.53 -7.84 -15.97
CA HIS A 54 29.18 -6.65 -15.44
C HIS A 54 29.60 -6.86 -13.97
N PRO A 55 30.89 -6.66 -13.61
CA PRO A 55 31.41 -7.03 -12.29
C PRO A 55 30.74 -6.29 -11.13
N PHE A 56 30.23 -5.08 -11.39
CA PHE A 56 29.54 -4.26 -10.40
C PHE A 56 28.00 -4.26 -10.57
N ARG A 57 27.43 -5.20 -11.32
CA ARG A 57 25.99 -5.23 -11.68
C ARG A 57 25.07 -5.01 -10.47
N HIS A 58 25.23 -5.82 -9.43
CA HIS A 58 24.39 -5.77 -8.23
C HIS A 58 24.67 -4.52 -7.38
N SER A 59 25.93 -4.15 -7.19
CA SER A 59 26.30 -2.96 -6.40
C SER A 59 25.78 -1.67 -7.01
N THR A 60 25.77 -1.59 -8.34
CA THR A 60 25.25 -0.44 -9.08
C THR A 60 23.73 -0.33 -8.91
N TRP A 61 23.01 -1.44 -9.04
CA TRP A 61 21.57 -1.48 -8.82
C TRP A 61 21.20 -1.15 -7.37
N LEU A 62 21.93 -1.71 -6.39
CA LEU A 62 21.75 -1.40 -4.97
C LEU A 62 21.99 0.07 -4.66
N SER A 63 23.04 0.68 -5.22
CA SER A 63 23.31 2.12 -5.06
C SER A 63 22.19 2.99 -5.62
N PHE A 64 21.64 2.59 -6.77
CA PHE A 64 20.50 3.24 -7.40
C PHE A 64 19.22 3.14 -6.54
N MET A 65 18.91 1.96 -6.01
CA MET A 65 17.72 1.73 -5.18
C MET A 65 17.85 2.34 -3.77
N SER A 66 19.02 2.23 -3.13
CA SER A 66 19.25 2.67 -1.75
C SER A 66 18.89 4.14 -1.53
N LYS A 67 19.32 5.02 -2.46
CA LYS A 67 19.02 6.45 -2.41
C LYS A 67 17.51 6.72 -2.44
N ARG A 68 16.78 5.98 -3.28
CA ARG A 68 15.32 6.15 -3.49
C ARG A 68 14.52 5.59 -2.31
N LEU A 69 14.88 4.39 -1.83
CA LEU A 69 14.19 3.74 -0.70
C LEU A 69 14.34 4.57 0.59
N LYS A 70 15.50 5.19 0.82
CA LYS A 70 15.70 6.09 1.99
C LYS A 70 14.74 7.28 1.96
N ILE A 71 14.55 7.91 0.81
CA ILE A 71 13.60 9.02 0.67
C ILE A 71 12.16 8.51 0.76
N ALA A 72 11.84 7.39 0.10
CA ALA A 72 10.51 6.78 0.13
C ALA A 72 10.05 6.48 1.57
N LYS A 73 10.95 5.98 2.44
CA LYS A 73 10.67 5.77 3.86
C LYS A 73 10.28 7.06 4.60
N ASN A 74 10.93 8.19 4.28
CA ASN A 74 10.62 9.48 4.88
C ASN A 74 9.27 10.03 4.39
N LEU A 75 8.91 9.76 3.14
CA LEU A 75 7.62 10.16 2.56
C LEU A 75 6.43 9.39 3.14
N LEU A 76 6.60 8.11 3.48
CA LEU A 76 5.55 7.33 4.13
C LEU A 76 5.09 7.98 5.44
N ASN A 77 3.80 7.92 5.74
CA ASN A 77 3.29 8.20 7.07
C ASN A 77 3.54 7.01 8.03
N ASN A 78 3.31 7.17 9.34
CA ASN A 78 3.62 6.11 10.32
C ASN A 78 2.83 4.81 10.10
N LYS A 79 1.60 4.93 9.58
CA LYS A 79 0.73 3.81 9.22
C LYS A 79 0.96 3.33 7.79
N GLY A 80 1.94 3.88 7.09
CA GLY A 80 2.14 3.62 5.68
C GLY A 80 2.87 2.32 5.41
N ILE A 81 2.66 1.79 4.20
CA ILE A 81 3.25 0.54 3.72
C ILE A 81 3.80 0.69 2.31
N MET A 82 4.90 0.01 2.03
CA MET A 82 5.56 -0.05 0.73
C MET A 82 5.52 -1.47 0.17
N PHE A 83 5.16 -1.58 -1.10
CA PHE A 83 5.16 -2.79 -1.89
C PHE A 83 6.15 -2.68 -3.04
N ILE A 84 6.98 -3.70 -3.23
CA ILE A 84 8.02 -3.73 -4.26
C ILE A 84 7.95 -5.04 -5.03
N SER A 85 7.63 -4.97 -6.32
CA SER A 85 7.70 -6.12 -7.23
C SER A 85 9.16 -6.40 -7.59
N ILE A 86 9.56 -7.67 -7.61
CA ILE A 86 10.91 -8.09 -8.03
C ILE A 86 10.92 -9.54 -8.52
N ASP A 87 11.81 -9.87 -9.44
CA ASP A 87 12.14 -11.26 -9.78
C ASP A 87 13.27 -11.82 -8.90
N ASP A 88 13.81 -12.98 -9.26
CA ASP A 88 14.86 -13.66 -8.52
C ASP A 88 16.26 -13.03 -8.66
N ASN A 89 16.52 -12.17 -9.66
CA ASN A 89 17.85 -11.62 -9.93
C ASN A 89 18.35 -10.72 -8.80
N GLU A 90 17.46 -9.91 -8.23
CA GLU A 90 17.78 -8.94 -7.17
C GLU A 90 16.95 -9.13 -5.89
N PHE A 91 16.18 -10.23 -5.79
CA PHE A 91 15.33 -10.49 -4.63
C PHE A 91 16.10 -10.43 -3.29
N CYS A 92 17.21 -11.17 -3.18
CA CYS A 92 17.99 -11.24 -1.95
C CYS A 92 18.63 -9.90 -1.60
N GLN A 93 19.21 -9.24 -2.60
CA GLN A 93 19.88 -7.95 -2.50
C GLN A 93 18.88 -6.86 -2.06
N LEU A 94 17.72 -6.81 -2.70
CA LEU A 94 16.64 -5.91 -2.34
C LEU A 94 16.11 -6.18 -0.93
N LYS A 95 15.93 -7.45 -0.55
CA LYS A 95 15.48 -7.83 0.79
C LYS A 95 16.42 -7.30 1.86
N MET A 96 17.73 -7.54 1.71
CA MET A 96 18.73 -7.05 2.65
C MET A 96 18.77 -5.52 2.70
N LEU A 97 18.67 -4.85 1.56
CA LEU A 97 18.61 -3.40 1.50
C LEU A 97 17.34 -2.84 2.18
N CYS A 98 16.19 -3.49 2.01
CA CYS A 98 14.97 -3.09 2.70
C CYS A 98 15.08 -3.31 4.21
N ASP A 99 15.73 -4.38 4.66
CA ASP A 99 16.01 -4.60 6.09
C ASP A 99 16.90 -3.50 6.68
N GLU A 100 17.94 -3.07 5.96
CA GLU A 100 18.78 -1.93 6.36
C GLU A 100 17.96 -0.63 6.46
N VAL A 101 17.13 -0.36 5.45
CA VAL A 101 16.40 0.91 5.34
C VAL A 101 15.21 0.97 6.29
N PHE A 102 14.35 -0.05 6.31
CA PHE A 102 13.09 -0.07 7.07
C PHE A 102 13.23 -0.73 8.43
N GLY A 103 14.24 -1.58 8.63
CA GLY A 103 14.37 -2.47 9.78
C GLY A 103 13.72 -3.83 9.51
N GLU A 104 14.39 -4.91 9.87
CA GLU A 104 13.94 -6.29 9.63
C GLU A 104 12.55 -6.59 10.22
N TYR A 105 12.27 -6.11 11.44
CA TYR A 105 10.96 -6.27 12.11
C TYR A 105 9.79 -5.54 11.44
N ASN A 106 10.09 -4.70 10.44
CA ASN A 106 9.11 -4.00 9.63
C ASN A 106 8.86 -4.67 8.26
N CYS A 107 9.51 -5.81 7.99
CA CYS A 107 9.08 -6.68 6.92
C CYS A 107 7.73 -7.33 7.32
N GLU A 108 6.67 -6.97 6.62
CA GLU A 108 5.32 -7.47 6.91
C GLU A 108 5.11 -8.86 6.28
N ASN A 109 5.46 -9.00 5.00
CA ASN A 109 5.41 -10.29 4.31
C ASN A 109 6.24 -10.26 3.02
N ILE A 110 6.48 -11.45 2.48
CA ILE A 110 7.01 -11.67 1.13
C ILE A 110 6.00 -12.55 0.42
N PHE A 111 5.30 -11.97 -0.56
CA PHE A 111 4.32 -12.68 -1.35
C PHE A 111 4.97 -13.30 -2.59
N THR A 112 4.64 -14.54 -2.88
CA THR A 112 4.98 -15.22 -4.13
C THR A 112 3.83 -15.07 -5.11
N ILE A 113 4.11 -14.51 -6.29
CA ILE A 113 3.12 -14.22 -7.31
C ILE A 113 3.37 -15.14 -8.50
N LYS A 114 2.44 -16.04 -8.80
CA LYS A 114 2.50 -16.86 -10.02
C LYS A 114 2.07 -16.00 -11.20
N VAL A 115 3.02 -15.75 -12.11
CA VAL A 115 2.86 -14.87 -13.27
C VAL A 115 2.81 -15.64 -14.60
N ARG A 116 3.22 -16.92 -14.61
CA ARG A 116 3.23 -17.78 -15.81
C ARG A 116 2.68 -19.18 -15.52
N HIS A 117 2.10 -19.80 -16.55
CA HIS A 117 1.76 -21.22 -16.52
C HIS A 117 3.02 -22.09 -16.59
N GLU A 118 3.01 -23.20 -15.87
CA GLU A 118 4.08 -24.21 -15.82
C GLU A 118 4.40 -24.75 -17.23
N ASN A 119 3.36 -24.93 -18.04
CA ASN A 119 3.45 -25.50 -19.38
C ASN A 119 3.83 -24.49 -20.48
N ARG A 120 3.93 -23.18 -20.16
CA ARG A 120 4.30 -22.14 -21.14
C ARG A 120 5.82 -22.05 -21.28
N ILE A 121 6.44 -23.10 -21.80
CA ILE A 121 7.91 -23.20 -21.93
C ILE A 121 8.36 -22.43 -23.19
N LEU A 122 9.03 -21.30 -22.98
CA LEU A 122 9.57 -20.46 -24.08
C LEU A 122 10.89 -20.98 -24.65
N ARG A 123 11.67 -21.74 -23.87
CA ARG A 123 12.89 -22.40 -24.34
C ARG A 123 13.01 -23.80 -23.74
N GLN A 124 13.23 -24.80 -24.59
CA GLN A 124 13.28 -26.22 -24.20
C GLN A 124 14.59 -26.62 -23.51
N ASP A 125 15.62 -25.77 -23.55
CA ASP A 125 16.93 -25.98 -22.93
C ASP A 125 16.96 -25.67 -21.43
N ILE A 126 15.94 -24.99 -20.91
CA ILE A 126 15.83 -24.63 -19.49
C ILE A 126 15.32 -25.82 -18.67
N ARG A 127 16.11 -26.26 -17.68
CA ARG A 127 15.74 -27.40 -16.81
C ARG A 127 14.75 -27.04 -15.70
N TYR A 128 14.72 -25.78 -15.27
CA TYR A 128 13.82 -25.28 -14.23
C TYR A 128 13.11 -24.03 -14.73
N HIS A 129 11.81 -24.14 -14.98
CA HIS A 129 11.00 -23.04 -15.51
C HIS A 129 10.55 -22.12 -14.37
N GLN A 130 11.00 -20.86 -14.41
CA GLN A 130 10.55 -19.83 -13.48
C GLN A 130 9.17 -19.29 -13.83
N THR A 131 8.21 -19.56 -12.95
CA THR A 131 6.80 -19.20 -13.11
C THR A 131 6.32 -18.13 -12.13
N THR A 132 7.16 -17.77 -11.16
CA THR A 132 6.81 -16.88 -10.05
C THR A 132 7.74 -15.69 -9.96
N GLU A 133 7.20 -14.57 -9.50
CA GLU A 133 7.91 -13.37 -9.05
C GLU A 133 7.58 -13.12 -7.56
N TYR A 134 8.23 -12.13 -6.96
CA TYR A 134 8.05 -11.77 -5.56
C TYR A 134 7.48 -10.35 -5.40
N LEU A 135 6.72 -10.16 -4.34
CA LEU A 135 6.23 -8.86 -3.90
C LEU A 135 6.58 -8.69 -2.42
N LEU A 136 7.55 -7.81 -2.15
CA LEU A 136 7.99 -7.50 -0.79
C LEU A 136 7.06 -6.45 -0.19
N ALA A 137 6.65 -6.63 1.07
CA ALA A 137 5.83 -5.69 1.81
C ALA A 137 6.55 -5.19 3.07
N TYR A 138 6.79 -3.89 3.16
CA TYR A 138 7.46 -3.24 4.29
C TYR A 138 6.61 -2.11 4.85
N ARG A 139 6.26 -2.18 6.12
CA ARG A 139 5.60 -1.07 6.83
C ARG A 139 6.60 -0.04 7.29
N LYS A 140 6.18 1.22 7.48
CA LYS A 140 7.06 2.24 8.08
C LYS A 140 7.28 1.96 9.57
N THR A 141 6.20 1.63 10.28
CA THR A 141 6.20 1.34 11.72
C THR A 141 5.18 0.25 12.03
N ASN A 142 5.17 -0.24 13.27
CA ASN A 142 4.16 -1.19 13.76
C ASN A 142 2.74 -0.60 13.91
N GLU A 143 2.53 0.68 13.59
CA GLU A 143 1.18 1.28 13.53
C GLU A 143 0.36 0.82 12.31
N PHE A 144 1.00 0.29 11.26
CA PHE A 144 0.28 -0.32 10.15
C PHE A 144 -0.42 -1.59 10.62
N ILE A 145 -1.72 -1.69 10.33
CA ILE A 145 -2.54 -2.86 10.65
C ILE A 145 -2.90 -3.57 9.34
N PRO A 146 -2.34 -4.76 9.09
CA PRO A 146 -2.70 -5.55 7.92
C PRO A 146 -4.19 -5.88 7.90
N PRO A 147 -4.84 -5.83 6.73
CA PRO A 147 -6.23 -6.20 6.60
C PRO A 147 -6.38 -7.70 6.75
N ARG A 148 -7.61 -8.12 7.04
CA ARG A 148 -7.95 -9.53 7.15
C ARG A 148 -9.11 -9.84 6.22
N ARG A 149 -9.07 -11.05 5.67
CA ARG A 149 -10.14 -11.57 4.84
C ARG A 149 -11.38 -11.80 5.69
N THR A 150 -12.54 -11.56 5.09
CA THR A 150 -13.81 -12.00 5.66
C THR A 150 -13.78 -13.50 5.88
N ASN A 151 -14.22 -13.94 7.06
CA ASN A 151 -14.44 -15.35 7.31
C ASN A 151 -15.84 -15.67 6.78
N GLU A 152 -15.97 -15.79 5.47
CA GLU A 152 -17.14 -16.40 4.83
C GLU A 152 -17.17 -17.92 5.07
N ARG A 153 -16.89 -18.36 6.30
CA ARG A 153 -17.49 -19.60 6.74
C ARG A 153 -18.97 -19.26 6.87
N GLU A 154 -19.78 -19.73 5.93
CA GLU A 154 -21.21 -19.94 6.18
C GLU A 154 -21.28 -20.95 7.33
N VAL A 155 -21.12 -20.49 8.57
CA VAL A 155 -21.17 -21.30 9.79
C VAL A 155 -22.48 -22.10 9.81
N ASP A 156 -23.52 -21.56 9.16
CA ASP A 156 -24.81 -22.18 8.95
C ASP A 156 -24.81 -23.41 8.02
N ASN A 157 -23.95 -23.53 6.99
CA ASN A 157 -24.05 -24.62 6.01
C ASN A 157 -23.90 -26.03 6.59
N ASP A 158 -23.14 -26.17 7.67
CA ASP A 158 -22.98 -27.44 8.35
C ASP A 158 -24.20 -27.84 9.20
N TYR A 159 -25.08 -26.88 9.51
CA TYR A 159 -26.35 -27.11 10.20
C TYR A 159 -27.42 -27.47 9.18
N LYS A 160 -27.62 -28.77 9.01
CA LYS A 160 -28.50 -29.33 7.98
C LYS A 160 -29.32 -30.51 8.47
N TYR A 161 -29.43 -30.68 9.79
CA TYR A 161 -30.15 -31.78 10.40
C TYR A 161 -31.16 -31.27 11.41
N ASN A 162 -32.37 -31.84 11.39
CA ASN A 162 -33.40 -31.65 12.40
C ASN A 162 -33.80 -33.02 12.95
N ILE A 163 -33.90 -33.13 14.28
CA ILE A 163 -34.36 -34.34 14.96
C ILE A 163 -35.66 -34.01 15.68
N ASN A 164 -36.75 -34.61 15.23
CA ASN A 164 -38.07 -34.42 15.82
C ASN A 164 -38.48 -35.69 16.57
N ILE A 165 -38.68 -35.59 17.88
CA ILE A 165 -39.21 -36.68 18.70
C ILE A 165 -40.72 -36.77 18.49
N THR A 166 -41.23 -37.94 18.09
CA THR A 166 -42.63 -38.17 17.72
C THR A 166 -43.39 -39.01 18.75
N LYS A 167 -42.68 -39.78 19.58
CA LYS A 167 -43.23 -40.61 20.67
C LYS A 167 -42.42 -40.40 21.96
N PRO A 168 -42.99 -40.66 23.15
CA PRO A 168 -42.23 -40.62 24.40
C PRO A 168 -41.06 -41.62 24.40
N PRO A 169 -40.00 -41.40 25.20
CA PRO A 169 -38.86 -42.30 25.25
C PRO A 169 -39.28 -43.71 25.70
N GLN A 170 -38.68 -44.72 25.10
CA GLN A 170 -38.88 -46.11 25.50
C GLN A 170 -38.36 -46.35 26.92
N LYS A 171 -37.28 -45.63 27.29
CA LYS A 171 -36.67 -45.72 28.61
C LYS A 171 -35.97 -44.41 28.97
N ILE A 172 -35.96 -44.08 30.25
CA ILE A 172 -35.11 -43.03 30.82
C ILE A 172 -34.16 -43.71 31.81
N GLU A 173 -32.86 -43.48 31.65
CA GLU A 173 -31.81 -44.04 32.51
C GLU A 173 -30.84 -42.97 32.98
N PHE A 174 -30.20 -43.20 34.13
CA PHE A 174 -29.08 -42.39 34.58
C PHE A 174 -27.76 -43.08 34.20
N ILE A 175 -27.05 -42.50 33.23
CA ILE A 175 -25.85 -43.09 32.63
C ILE A 175 -24.71 -42.07 32.69
N GLY A 176 -23.56 -42.46 33.23
CA GLY A 176 -22.35 -41.63 33.25
C GLY A 176 -22.54 -40.24 33.87
N GLY A 177 -23.44 -40.10 34.85
CA GLY A 177 -23.74 -38.84 35.52
C GLY A 177 -24.80 -37.97 34.84
N TYR A 178 -25.43 -38.44 33.76
CA TYR A 178 -26.46 -37.73 33.02
C TYR A 178 -27.78 -38.51 32.99
N GLU A 179 -28.89 -37.78 32.95
CA GLU A 179 -30.19 -38.34 32.58
C GLU A 179 -30.24 -38.53 31.06
N VAL A 180 -30.55 -39.74 30.62
CA VAL A 180 -30.54 -40.14 29.21
C VAL A 180 -31.90 -40.72 28.83
N GLU A 181 -32.58 -40.04 27.92
CA GLU A 181 -33.80 -40.54 27.28
C GLU A 181 -33.42 -41.39 26.06
N ILE A 182 -33.95 -42.61 25.97
CA ILE A 182 -33.64 -43.59 24.92
C ILE A 182 -34.85 -43.76 23.99
N TYR A 183 -34.61 -43.59 22.69
CA TYR A 183 -35.64 -43.62 21.65
C TYR A 183 -35.32 -44.71 20.61
N ASP A 184 -36.31 -45.52 20.29
CA ASP A 184 -36.26 -46.45 19.17
C ASP A 184 -36.41 -45.73 17.82
N THR A 185 -36.24 -46.46 16.72
CA THR A 185 -36.29 -45.90 15.36
C THR A 185 -37.67 -45.41 14.91
N GLU A 186 -38.74 -45.75 15.63
CA GLU A 186 -40.10 -45.29 15.33
C GLU A 186 -40.51 -44.05 16.13
N SER A 187 -39.70 -43.68 17.12
CA SER A 187 -40.01 -42.62 18.09
C SER A 187 -39.40 -41.26 17.73
N TYR A 188 -38.68 -41.17 16.62
CA TYR A 188 -38.13 -39.92 16.11
C TYR A 188 -38.03 -39.90 14.57
N THR A 189 -37.90 -38.70 14.01
CA THR A 189 -37.50 -38.50 12.61
C THR A 189 -36.22 -37.69 12.54
N LEU A 190 -35.27 -38.13 11.71
CA LEU A 190 -34.05 -37.38 11.37
C LEU A 190 -34.21 -36.86 9.93
N VAL A 191 -34.35 -35.55 9.80
CA VAL A 191 -34.52 -34.86 8.52
C VAL A 191 -33.20 -34.18 8.16
N GLN A 192 -32.71 -34.42 6.94
CA GLN A 192 -31.61 -33.66 6.37
C GLN A 192 -32.18 -32.56 5.47
N THR A 193 -31.85 -31.31 5.76
CA THR A 193 -32.30 -30.11 5.03
C THR A 193 -31.22 -29.64 4.05
N ASN A 194 -31.49 -28.55 3.32
CA ASN A 194 -30.42 -27.85 2.61
C ASN A 194 -29.39 -27.29 3.62
N PRO A 195 -28.13 -27.06 3.20
CA PRO A 195 -27.13 -26.38 4.01
C PRO A 195 -27.69 -25.08 4.60
N GLY A 196 -27.59 -24.88 5.92
CA GLY A 196 -28.05 -23.65 6.59
C GLY A 196 -29.47 -23.68 7.14
N GLU A 197 -30.33 -24.55 6.63
CA GLU A 197 -31.75 -24.62 7.02
C GLU A 197 -32.01 -25.52 8.24
N GLY A 198 -31.00 -26.24 8.72
CA GLY A 198 -31.12 -27.13 9.87
C GLY A 198 -30.73 -26.47 11.18
N ASP A 199 -31.15 -27.07 12.28
CA ASP A 199 -30.83 -26.63 13.64
C ASP A 199 -29.59 -27.35 14.21
N LEU A 200 -29.25 -28.51 13.66
CA LEU A 200 -28.18 -29.38 14.15
C LEU A 200 -27.10 -29.66 13.10
N LYS A 201 -25.86 -29.71 13.58
CA LYS A 201 -24.69 -30.22 12.88
C LYS A 201 -24.33 -31.60 13.42
N SER A 202 -24.01 -32.54 12.52
CA SER A 202 -23.64 -33.91 12.89
C SER A 202 -22.11 -34.10 12.93
N TYR A 203 -21.66 -34.94 13.86
CA TYR A 203 -20.26 -35.30 14.04
C TYR A 203 -20.12 -36.81 14.21
N SER A 204 -19.28 -37.45 13.39
CA SER A 204 -18.94 -38.86 13.58
C SER A 204 -17.95 -39.01 14.73
N ILE A 205 -18.25 -39.90 15.68
CA ILE A 205 -17.45 -40.11 16.89
C ILE A 205 -16.18 -40.90 16.53
N ARG A 206 -15.05 -40.21 16.37
CA ARG A 206 -13.75 -40.79 15.93
C ARG A 206 -12.54 -40.07 16.53
N GLY A 207 -11.43 -40.80 16.71
CA GLY A 207 -10.09 -40.24 16.86
C GLY A 207 -9.92 -39.25 18.01
N SER A 208 -9.27 -38.11 17.75
CA SER A 208 -8.92 -37.06 18.72
C SER A 208 -10.12 -36.37 19.41
N LEU A 209 -11.36 -36.62 18.95
CA LEU A 209 -12.57 -36.12 19.61
C LEU A 209 -12.94 -36.91 20.87
N ILE A 210 -12.47 -38.15 21.00
CA ILE A 210 -12.74 -39.03 22.16
C ILE A 210 -11.89 -38.61 23.37
N THR A 211 -10.73 -38.01 23.15
CA THR A 211 -9.79 -37.61 24.20
C THR A 211 -10.13 -36.26 24.86
N GLN A 212 -11.23 -35.61 24.44
CA GLN A 212 -11.67 -34.33 25.02
C GLN A 212 -12.59 -34.60 26.21
N SER A 213 -12.07 -34.34 27.41
CA SER A 213 -12.80 -34.56 28.66
C SER A 213 -14.10 -33.73 28.71
N GLY A 214 -15.22 -34.39 29.05
CA GLY A 214 -16.56 -33.82 29.13
C GLY A 214 -17.29 -33.71 27.79
N SER A 215 -16.79 -34.32 26.71
CA SER A 215 -17.40 -34.27 25.38
C SER A 215 -18.45 -35.36 25.14
N ALA A 216 -19.36 -35.14 24.18
CA ALA A 216 -20.33 -36.16 23.75
C ALA A 216 -19.66 -37.41 23.14
N SER A 217 -18.48 -37.23 22.52
CA SER A 217 -17.69 -38.33 21.95
C SER A 217 -17.11 -39.23 23.05
N GLU A 218 -16.52 -38.63 24.09
CA GLU A 218 -16.03 -39.36 25.26
C GLU A 218 -17.17 -40.07 25.99
N PHE A 219 -18.30 -39.39 26.19
CA PHE A 219 -19.47 -39.97 26.85
C PHE A 219 -20.00 -41.20 26.11
N TYR A 220 -20.11 -41.12 24.78
CA TYR A 220 -20.52 -42.26 23.96
C TYR A 220 -19.54 -43.42 24.08
N GLU A 221 -18.23 -43.15 23.99
CA GLU A 221 -17.21 -44.20 24.02
C GLU A 221 -17.22 -44.95 25.35
N ASN A 222 -17.32 -44.22 26.46
CA ASN A 222 -17.27 -44.78 27.80
C ASN A 222 -18.58 -45.46 28.24
N ASN A 223 -19.73 -45.05 27.70
CA ASN A 223 -21.03 -45.45 28.25
C ASN A 223 -22.01 -46.06 27.26
N LEU A 224 -22.05 -45.58 26.01
CA LEU A 224 -23.10 -45.96 25.05
C LEU A 224 -22.64 -46.97 24.00
N ARG A 225 -21.33 -47.02 23.66
CA ARG A 225 -20.79 -47.95 22.67
C ARG A 225 -21.05 -49.41 23.05
N ILE A 226 -20.90 -49.76 24.32
CA ILE A 226 -21.12 -51.12 24.83
C ILE A 226 -22.59 -51.55 24.77
N LYS A 227 -23.53 -50.58 24.73
CA LYS A 227 -24.96 -50.84 24.66
C LYS A 227 -25.48 -51.12 23.25
N LYS A 228 -24.63 -51.00 22.22
CA LYS A 228 -25.03 -51.17 20.81
C LYS A 228 -25.73 -52.51 20.54
N ASP A 229 -25.27 -53.60 21.15
CA ASP A 229 -25.87 -54.93 20.94
C ASP A 229 -27.19 -55.11 21.74
N LEU A 230 -27.39 -54.32 22.80
CA LEU A 230 -28.61 -54.30 23.61
C LEU A 230 -29.70 -53.43 22.96
N ASP A 231 -29.33 -52.20 22.62
CA ASP A 231 -30.25 -51.16 22.20
C ASP A 231 -30.49 -51.17 20.68
N GLY A 232 -29.57 -51.74 19.90
CA GLY A 232 -29.68 -51.84 18.45
C GLY A 232 -29.07 -50.68 17.66
N TYR A 233 -29.12 -50.79 16.32
CA TYR A 233 -28.64 -49.75 15.41
C TYR A 233 -29.64 -48.60 15.32
N LYS A 234 -29.14 -47.38 15.05
CA LYS A 234 -29.92 -46.13 14.96
C LYS A 234 -30.66 -45.72 16.24
N THR A 235 -30.52 -46.42 17.36
CA THR A 235 -31.07 -45.96 18.63
C THR A 235 -30.55 -44.57 18.97
N LEU A 236 -31.47 -43.67 19.31
CA LEU A 236 -31.19 -42.28 19.60
C LEU A 236 -31.24 -42.05 21.11
N TYR A 237 -30.19 -41.46 21.65
CA TYR A 237 -30.07 -41.02 23.03
C TYR A 237 -30.15 -39.50 23.08
N LYS A 238 -31.04 -38.95 23.91
CA LYS A 238 -31.03 -37.54 24.27
C LYS A 238 -30.43 -37.41 25.68
N VAL A 239 -29.21 -36.91 25.74
CA VAL A 239 -28.45 -36.77 26.99
C VAL A 239 -28.69 -35.38 27.55
N ILE A 240 -29.49 -35.30 28.61
CA ILE A 240 -29.92 -34.05 29.23
C ILE A 240 -28.75 -33.38 29.95
N ASN A 241 -28.69 -32.06 29.96
CA ASN A 241 -27.63 -31.21 30.51
C ASN A 241 -26.25 -31.33 29.84
N MET A 242 -26.13 -32.08 28.75
CA MET A 242 -24.88 -32.18 27.99
C MET A 242 -24.75 -31.02 26.99
N GLY A 243 -23.57 -30.38 26.93
CA GLY A 243 -23.31 -29.28 26.00
C GLY A 243 -23.88 -27.91 26.40
N THR A 244 -24.41 -27.78 27.62
CA THR A 244 -25.02 -26.56 28.20
C THR A 244 -24.15 -25.29 28.08
N ARG A 245 -22.82 -25.42 28.14
CA ARG A 245 -21.88 -24.29 28.01
C ARG A 245 -21.46 -23.95 26.57
N GLY A 246 -21.87 -24.76 25.59
CA GLY A 246 -21.41 -24.66 24.20
C GLY A 246 -22.44 -24.04 23.25
N ASP A 247 -23.61 -24.66 23.13
CA ASP A 247 -24.63 -24.29 22.12
C ASP A 247 -26.03 -24.07 22.69
N GLY A 248 -26.18 -24.13 24.01
CA GLY A 248 -27.43 -23.70 24.64
C GLY A 248 -28.62 -24.62 24.52
N LEU A 249 -28.52 -25.71 23.77
CA LEU A 249 -29.60 -26.69 23.65
C LEU A 249 -29.96 -27.31 25.00
N GLY A 250 -29.00 -27.35 25.93
CA GLY A 250 -29.18 -28.01 27.22
C GLY A 250 -29.21 -29.53 27.12
N TYR A 251 -28.96 -30.11 25.95
CA TYR A 251 -28.82 -31.55 25.73
C TYR A 251 -27.98 -31.86 24.48
N ARG A 252 -27.61 -33.14 24.32
CA ARG A 252 -27.02 -33.68 23.08
C ARG A 252 -27.79 -34.89 22.59
N PHE A 253 -28.08 -34.92 21.30
CA PHE A 253 -28.51 -36.15 20.65
C PHE A 253 -27.28 -36.98 20.25
N ILE A 254 -27.28 -38.25 20.60
CA ILE A 254 -26.25 -39.22 20.24
C ILE A 254 -26.96 -40.42 19.64
N MET A 255 -26.55 -40.86 18.46
CA MET A 255 -27.15 -41.96 17.73
C MET A 255 -26.16 -43.12 17.60
N GLN A 256 -26.63 -44.34 17.86
CA GLN A 256 -25.88 -45.56 17.55
C GLN A 256 -25.55 -45.61 16.04
N PRO A 257 -24.56 -46.43 15.64
CA PRO A 257 -24.23 -46.57 14.24
C PRO A 257 -25.47 -46.94 13.40
N PRO A 258 -25.54 -46.48 12.13
CA PRO A 258 -26.72 -46.70 11.31
C PRO A 258 -26.90 -48.15 10.85
N ASN A 259 -25.83 -48.95 10.83
CA ASN A 259 -25.82 -50.35 10.44
C ASN A 259 -24.48 -51.03 10.84
N LYS A 260 -24.40 -52.35 10.64
CA LYS A 260 -23.21 -53.18 10.97
C LYS A 260 -21.91 -52.77 10.28
N ASN A 261 -21.97 -52.08 9.14
CA ASN A 261 -20.78 -51.69 8.36
C ASN A 261 -20.16 -50.39 8.90
N VAL A 262 -20.92 -49.60 9.66
CA VAL A 262 -20.43 -48.36 10.28
C VAL A 262 -20.12 -48.66 11.75
N LYS A 263 -18.87 -48.44 12.16
CA LYS A 263 -18.43 -48.75 13.53
C LYS A 263 -18.71 -47.63 14.55
N ASN A 264 -18.96 -46.41 14.09
CA ASN A 264 -18.99 -45.23 14.93
C ASN A 264 -20.39 -44.64 15.01
N GLY A 265 -20.78 -44.20 16.21
CA GLY A 265 -21.97 -43.40 16.42
C GLY A 265 -21.79 -41.98 15.90
N THR A 266 -22.89 -41.24 15.96
CA THR A 266 -22.95 -39.84 15.52
C THR A 266 -23.59 -39.02 16.63
N TYR A 267 -22.98 -37.90 17.02
CA TYR A 267 -23.67 -36.92 17.87
C TYR A 267 -24.07 -35.70 17.06
N PHE A 268 -25.10 -35.02 17.54
CA PHE A 268 -25.65 -33.81 16.95
C PHE A 268 -25.54 -32.65 17.93
N GLN A 269 -25.08 -31.52 17.41
CA GLN A 269 -24.81 -30.30 18.16
C GLN A 269 -25.56 -29.13 17.50
N GLY A 270 -26.18 -28.28 18.30
CA GLY A 270 -26.83 -27.05 17.88
C GLY A 270 -25.86 -25.87 17.73
N LYS A 271 -26.42 -24.73 17.34
CA LYS A 271 -25.65 -23.51 17.06
C LYS A 271 -25.04 -22.93 18.36
N PRO A 272 -23.72 -22.69 18.43
CA PRO A 272 -23.06 -22.13 19.60
C PRO A 272 -23.76 -20.89 20.17
N ILE A 273 -24.00 -20.84 21.51
CA ILE A 273 -24.41 -19.60 22.17
C ILE A 273 -23.16 -18.72 22.18
N LYS A 274 -23.08 -17.77 21.24
CA LYS A 274 -22.07 -16.69 21.12
C LYS A 274 -20.64 -17.01 21.63
N SER A 275 -19.68 -17.07 20.71
CA SER A 275 -18.65 -16.03 20.59
C SER A 275 -17.40 -16.50 19.84
N LYS A 276 -17.00 -15.72 18.84
CA LYS A 276 -15.72 -15.00 18.81
C LYS A 276 -16.00 -13.80 17.93
N SER A 277 -15.54 -12.61 18.33
CA SER A 277 -15.34 -11.53 17.37
C SER A 277 -14.64 -12.16 16.17
N ASP A 278 -15.28 -12.21 15.01
CA ASP A 278 -14.66 -12.79 13.83
C ASP A 278 -13.45 -11.91 13.52
N THR A 279 -12.27 -12.37 13.94
CA THR A 279 -11.05 -11.64 13.69
C THR A 279 -10.66 -11.75 12.22
N GLY A 280 -11.48 -12.33 11.33
CA GLY A 280 -11.14 -12.58 9.93
C GLY A 280 -10.05 -13.63 9.75
N LEU A 281 -9.82 -14.02 8.48
CA LEU A 281 -8.76 -14.94 8.07
C LEU A 281 -7.52 -14.15 7.59
N PRO A 282 -6.30 -14.64 7.85
CA PRO A 282 -5.10 -14.05 7.27
C PRO A 282 -5.07 -14.23 5.74
N TYR A 283 -4.41 -13.32 5.04
CA TYR A 283 -4.09 -13.50 3.62
C TYR A 283 -3.00 -14.57 3.45
N PRO A 284 -3.10 -15.45 2.43
CA PRO A 284 -2.00 -16.32 2.07
C PRO A 284 -0.85 -15.48 1.50
N ASN A 285 0.37 -16.02 1.58
CA ASN A 285 1.55 -15.42 0.96
C ASN A 285 1.79 -15.91 -0.48
N PHE A 286 0.83 -16.59 -1.09
CA PHE A 286 0.88 -17.05 -2.48
C PHE A 286 -0.36 -16.59 -3.23
N PHE A 287 -0.17 -15.99 -4.39
CA PHE A 287 -1.24 -15.58 -5.28
C PHE A 287 -1.00 -16.06 -6.70
N ASP A 288 -2.06 -16.55 -7.35
CA ASP A 288 -2.04 -16.92 -8.76
C ASP A 288 -2.68 -15.79 -9.58
N PHE A 289 -1.87 -15.13 -10.40
CA PHE A 289 -2.30 -14.04 -11.29
C PHE A 289 -1.98 -14.36 -12.76
N VAL A 290 -1.80 -15.65 -13.10
CA VAL A 290 -1.31 -16.03 -14.42
C VAL A 290 -2.24 -15.53 -15.54
N ASN A 291 -3.56 -15.56 -15.32
CA ASN A 291 -4.53 -15.11 -16.31
C ASN A 291 -4.39 -13.61 -16.58
N GLU A 292 -4.32 -12.83 -15.51
CA GLU A 292 -4.24 -11.37 -15.52
C GLU A 292 -2.93 -10.92 -16.19
N PHE A 293 -1.80 -11.56 -15.87
CA PHE A 293 -0.52 -11.30 -16.53
C PHE A 293 -0.52 -11.71 -18.01
N ASN A 294 -1.24 -12.77 -18.40
CA ASN A 294 -1.38 -13.16 -19.79
C ASN A 294 -2.26 -12.19 -20.60
N THR A 295 -3.20 -11.49 -19.96
CA THR A 295 -4.12 -10.54 -20.62
C THR A 295 -3.74 -9.07 -20.43
N VAL A 296 -2.68 -8.77 -19.67
CA VAL A 296 -2.28 -7.40 -19.34
C VAL A 296 -2.06 -6.50 -20.56
N GLY A 297 -1.65 -7.08 -21.70
CA GLY A 297 -1.46 -6.35 -22.96
C GLY A 297 -2.69 -5.57 -23.41
N TYR A 298 -3.89 -6.04 -23.09
CA TYR A 298 -5.16 -5.45 -23.54
C TYR A 298 -5.63 -4.25 -22.71
N GLU A 299 -5.02 -3.97 -21.56
CA GLU A 299 -5.48 -2.92 -20.65
C GLU A 299 -5.01 -1.50 -21.04
N GLY A 300 -5.78 -0.46 -20.75
CA GLY A 300 -5.36 0.94 -20.86
C GLY A 300 -5.16 1.52 -22.26
N GLY A 301 -5.46 0.75 -23.32
CA GLY A 301 -5.48 1.26 -24.70
C GLY A 301 -4.12 1.76 -25.21
N VAL A 302 -3.01 1.20 -24.70
CA VAL A 302 -1.65 1.54 -25.12
C VAL A 302 -0.82 0.27 -25.33
N ASP A 303 0.01 0.25 -26.38
CA ASP A 303 1.04 -0.78 -26.56
C ASP A 303 2.24 -0.44 -25.69
N PHE A 304 2.54 -1.30 -24.73
CA PHE A 304 3.72 -1.19 -23.88
C PHE A 304 4.24 -2.60 -23.61
N LYS A 305 5.29 -2.95 -24.35
CA LYS A 305 5.85 -4.30 -24.35
C LYS A 305 6.74 -4.48 -23.12
N ASN A 306 6.38 -5.47 -22.31
CA ASN A 306 7.06 -5.83 -21.06
C ASN A 306 6.95 -4.75 -19.97
N GLY A 307 6.85 -5.14 -18.70
CA GLY A 307 6.81 -4.20 -17.56
C GLY A 307 5.43 -3.62 -17.22
N LYS A 308 4.38 -3.94 -17.98
CA LYS A 308 3.01 -3.58 -17.59
C LYS A 308 2.50 -4.52 -16.50
N LYS A 309 1.96 -3.95 -15.42
CA LYS A 309 1.35 -4.71 -14.32
C LYS A 309 -0.18 -4.74 -14.45
N PRO A 310 -0.85 -5.89 -14.23
CA PRO A 310 -2.30 -6.00 -14.35
C PRO A 310 -3.05 -5.15 -13.32
N LEU A 311 -4.23 -4.62 -13.71
CA LEU A 311 -5.06 -3.81 -12.82
C LEU A 311 -5.57 -4.60 -11.62
N ASP A 312 -5.94 -5.86 -11.82
CA ASP A 312 -6.44 -6.76 -10.75
C ASP A 312 -5.34 -7.14 -9.76
N PHE A 313 -4.10 -7.32 -10.23
CA PHE A 313 -2.94 -7.51 -9.37
C PHE A 313 -2.73 -6.28 -8.47
N LEU A 314 -2.73 -5.08 -9.04
CA LEU A 314 -2.57 -3.83 -8.28
C LEU A 314 -3.74 -3.60 -7.32
N SER A 315 -4.97 -3.92 -7.74
CA SER A 315 -6.16 -3.90 -6.87
C SER A 315 -5.96 -4.78 -5.63
N LYS A 316 -5.39 -6.00 -5.81
CA LYS A 316 -5.03 -6.86 -4.68
C LYS A 316 -3.92 -6.27 -3.82
N VAL A 317 -2.91 -5.62 -4.41
CA VAL A 317 -1.87 -4.92 -3.65
C VAL A 317 -2.49 -3.83 -2.76
N PHE A 318 -3.41 -3.02 -3.29
CA PHE A 318 -4.08 -1.97 -2.52
C PHE A 318 -5.04 -2.52 -1.47
N GLU A 319 -5.67 -3.66 -1.73
CA GLU A 319 -6.41 -4.41 -0.72
C GLU A 319 -5.50 -4.85 0.43
N LEU A 320 -4.33 -5.44 0.15
CA LEU A 320 -3.32 -5.83 1.15
C LEU A 320 -2.73 -4.62 1.89
N ALA A 321 -2.69 -3.46 1.23
CA ALA A 321 -2.26 -2.20 1.81
C ALA A 321 -3.31 -1.57 2.74
N ASN A 322 -4.49 -2.19 2.88
CA ASN A 322 -5.64 -1.62 3.60
C ASN A 322 -6.00 -0.20 3.13
N LEU A 323 -5.96 0.02 1.80
CA LEU A 323 -6.18 1.33 1.21
C LEU A 323 -7.58 1.86 1.57
N SER A 324 -7.64 2.94 2.33
CA SER A 324 -8.88 3.59 2.77
C SER A 324 -9.20 4.83 1.94
N ASN A 325 -10.36 5.44 2.16
CA ASN A 325 -10.71 6.73 1.55
C ASN A 325 -9.70 7.84 1.92
N GLU A 326 -9.52 8.81 1.02
CA GLU A 326 -8.61 9.95 1.14
C GLU A 326 -7.11 9.58 1.29
N SER A 327 -6.73 8.35 0.94
CA SER A 327 -5.33 7.91 0.96
C SER A 327 -4.50 8.54 -0.17
N ILE A 328 -3.20 8.69 0.06
CA ILE A 328 -2.22 9.13 -0.94
C ILE A 328 -1.33 7.94 -1.33
N VAL A 329 -1.40 7.57 -2.61
CA VAL A 329 -0.59 6.52 -3.24
C VAL A 329 0.58 7.18 -4.00
N LEU A 330 1.77 6.58 -3.92
CA LEU A 330 2.94 7.00 -4.69
C LEU A 330 3.54 5.82 -5.45
N ASP A 331 3.82 6.04 -6.73
CA ASP A 331 4.60 5.15 -7.58
C ASP A 331 5.67 5.96 -8.32
N PHE A 332 6.92 5.70 -8.01
CA PHE A 332 8.06 6.39 -8.61
C PHE A 332 8.83 5.54 -9.65
N PHE A 333 8.21 4.45 -10.10
CA PHE A 333 8.59 3.66 -11.27
C PHE A 333 7.36 3.47 -12.16
N GLY A 334 6.76 4.60 -12.59
CA GLY A 334 5.41 4.62 -13.11
C GLY A 334 5.14 3.82 -14.38
N GLY A 335 6.17 3.59 -15.20
CA GLY A 335 6.10 2.76 -16.41
C GLY A 335 4.86 3.06 -17.26
N SER A 336 4.03 2.05 -17.50
CA SER A 336 2.80 2.20 -18.29
C SER A 336 1.71 3.08 -17.65
N GLY A 337 1.78 3.39 -16.36
CA GLY A 337 0.73 4.09 -15.61
C GLY A 337 -0.35 3.17 -15.02
N SER A 338 -0.06 1.87 -14.88
CA SER A 338 -1.03 0.90 -14.32
C SER A 338 -1.48 1.24 -12.89
N THR A 339 -0.57 1.71 -12.03
CA THR A 339 -0.86 2.11 -10.64
C THR A 339 -1.93 3.20 -10.56
N LEU A 340 -1.72 4.31 -11.26
CA LEU A 340 -2.67 5.43 -11.27
C LEU A 340 -4.02 5.02 -11.88
N HIS A 341 -4.03 4.17 -12.90
CA HIS A 341 -5.27 3.63 -13.45
C HIS A 341 -6.03 2.76 -12.42
N SER A 342 -5.34 1.85 -11.73
CA SER A 342 -5.97 1.01 -10.70
C SER A 342 -6.56 1.84 -9.54
N VAL A 343 -5.86 2.89 -9.09
CA VAL A 343 -6.40 3.81 -8.06
C VAL A 343 -7.68 4.50 -8.53
N MET A 344 -7.76 4.95 -9.79
CA MET A 344 -8.99 5.55 -10.32
C MET A 344 -10.15 4.56 -10.38
N GLN A 345 -9.88 3.29 -10.69
CA GLN A 345 -10.90 2.24 -10.66
C GLN A 345 -11.41 1.97 -9.24
N LEU A 346 -10.50 1.92 -8.26
CA LEU A 346 -10.87 1.76 -6.84
C LEU A 346 -11.67 2.95 -6.33
N ASN A 347 -11.30 4.18 -6.69
CA ASN A 347 -12.07 5.39 -6.38
C ASN A 347 -13.51 5.28 -6.90
N LYS A 348 -13.70 4.87 -8.16
CA LYS A 348 -15.04 4.65 -8.72
C LYS A 348 -15.78 3.51 -7.99
N LYS A 349 -15.12 2.38 -7.76
CA LYS A 349 -15.73 1.17 -7.17
C LYS A 349 -16.22 1.39 -5.74
N PHE A 350 -15.44 2.09 -4.93
CA PHE A 350 -15.71 2.28 -3.49
C PHE A 350 -16.14 3.70 -3.12
N ASN A 351 -16.35 4.58 -4.12
CA ASN A 351 -16.62 6.00 -3.92
C ASN A 351 -15.56 6.69 -3.03
N PHE A 352 -14.29 6.37 -3.27
CA PHE A 352 -13.15 6.97 -2.59
C PHE A 352 -12.62 8.18 -3.34
N ASN A 353 -11.92 9.05 -2.60
CA ASN A 353 -11.24 10.25 -3.07
C ASN A 353 -9.72 10.13 -2.93
N ASN A 354 -9.17 8.95 -3.23
CA ASN A 354 -7.73 8.70 -3.10
C ASN A 354 -6.96 9.50 -4.15
N LYS A 355 -5.78 9.96 -3.76
CA LYS A 355 -4.84 10.67 -4.64
C LYS A 355 -3.73 9.70 -5.04
N CYS A 356 -3.22 9.83 -6.25
CA CYS A 356 -2.07 9.04 -6.70
C CYS A 356 -1.05 9.95 -7.40
N ILE A 357 0.19 9.89 -6.92
CA ILE A 357 1.34 10.55 -7.50
C ILE A 357 2.12 9.48 -8.25
N ILE A 358 2.30 9.68 -9.54
CA ILE A 358 3.12 8.80 -10.36
C ILE A 358 4.28 9.59 -10.96
N VAL A 359 5.48 9.02 -10.88
CA VAL A 359 6.71 9.56 -11.46
C VAL A 359 7.24 8.58 -12.49
N THR A 360 7.56 9.08 -13.67
CA THR A 360 8.26 8.32 -14.69
C THR A 360 9.23 9.22 -15.43
N ASN A 361 10.37 8.66 -15.84
CA ASN A 361 11.23 9.35 -16.80
C ASN A 361 10.52 9.36 -18.17
N ASN A 362 10.98 10.24 -19.06
CA ASN A 362 10.51 10.29 -20.43
C ASN A 362 11.48 9.61 -21.40
N GLU A 363 12.25 8.62 -20.92
CA GLU A 363 13.09 7.82 -21.81
C GLU A 363 12.19 7.10 -22.83
N ASN A 364 12.57 7.13 -24.12
CA ASN A 364 11.77 6.58 -25.22
C ASN A 364 10.31 7.10 -25.24
N ASN A 365 10.09 8.35 -24.83
CA ASN A 365 8.77 8.99 -24.76
C ASN A 365 7.74 8.25 -23.88
N ILE A 366 8.17 7.41 -22.94
CA ILE A 366 7.27 6.59 -22.12
C ILE A 366 6.25 7.46 -21.37
N CYS A 367 6.68 8.58 -20.79
CA CYS A 367 5.79 9.45 -20.03
C CYS A 367 4.67 10.05 -20.89
N GLU A 368 5.03 10.58 -22.06
CA GLU A 368 4.10 11.31 -22.94
C GLU A 368 3.26 10.39 -23.83
N GLU A 369 3.85 9.35 -24.40
CA GLU A 369 3.20 8.48 -25.39
C GLU A 369 2.53 7.25 -24.77
N VAL A 370 2.98 6.81 -23.59
CA VAL A 370 2.45 5.61 -22.93
C VAL A 370 1.68 5.97 -21.67
N THR A 371 2.37 6.52 -20.66
CA THR A 371 1.77 6.78 -19.34
C THR A 371 0.64 7.80 -19.46
N TYR A 372 0.90 8.97 -20.04
CA TYR A 372 -0.11 10.02 -20.22
C TYR A 372 -1.29 9.53 -21.05
N VAL A 373 -1.03 8.86 -22.17
CA VAL A 373 -2.07 8.32 -23.06
C VAL A 373 -2.92 7.29 -22.35
N ARG A 374 -2.34 6.36 -21.58
CA ARG A 374 -3.10 5.39 -20.77
C ARG A 374 -4.07 6.09 -19.82
N ILE A 375 -3.60 7.12 -19.11
CA ILE A 375 -4.43 7.82 -18.13
C ILE A 375 -5.52 8.63 -18.83
N LYS A 376 -5.20 9.29 -19.94
CA LYS A 376 -6.18 9.97 -20.78
C LYS A 376 -7.27 9.00 -21.26
N ASN A 377 -6.87 7.83 -21.77
CA ASN A 377 -7.77 6.76 -22.18
C ASN A 377 -8.66 6.30 -21.03
N ALA A 378 -8.09 6.03 -19.85
CA ALA A 378 -8.85 5.60 -18.67
C ALA A 378 -9.90 6.66 -18.23
N ILE A 379 -9.56 7.95 -18.27
CA ILE A 379 -10.50 9.03 -17.91
C ILE A 379 -11.62 9.15 -18.95
N GLN A 380 -11.29 9.02 -20.24
CA GLN A 380 -12.23 9.21 -21.35
C GLN A 380 -13.07 7.97 -21.67
N GLY A 381 -12.62 6.79 -21.23
CA GLY A 381 -13.09 5.49 -21.72
C GLY A 381 -12.34 5.10 -22.99
N TYR A 382 -12.13 3.81 -23.20
CA TYR A 382 -11.39 3.30 -24.36
C TYR A 382 -11.88 1.92 -24.77
N GLU A 383 -11.72 1.58 -26.05
CA GLU A 383 -11.89 0.22 -26.53
C GLU A 383 -10.60 -0.56 -26.29
N ASN A 384 -10.69 -1.68 -25.57
CA ASN A 384 -9.57 -2.58 -25.36
C ASN A 384 -9.25 -3.33 -26.67
N SER A 385 -8.02 -3.84 -26.80
CA SER A 385 -7.60 -4.48 -28.05
C SER A 385 -8.28 -5.83 -28.33
N LYS A 386 -9.21 -6.28 -27.48
CA LYS A 386 -10.10 -7.43 -27.68
C LYS A 386 -11.50 -7.02 -28.17
N GLY A 387 -11.76 -5.73 -28.39
CA GLY A 387 -13.08 -5.20 -28.80
C GLY A 387 -14.08 -5.01 -27.65
N GLY A 388 -13.63 -5.07 -26.39
CA GLY A 388 -14.43 -4.71 -25.22
C GLY A 388 -14.28 -3.23 -24.88
N PHE A 389 -15.37 -2.56 -24.51
CA PHE A 389 -15.33 -1.16 -24.10
C PHE A 389 -15.11 -1.02 -22.60
N GLU A 390 -14.09 -0.25 -22.23
CA GLU A 390 -13.77 0.09 -20.85
C GLU A 390 -14.40 1.43 -20.50
N GLU A 391 -15.23 1.44 -19.45
CA GLU A 391 -15.99 2.61 -19.06
C GLU A 391 -15.10 3.77 -18.62
N SER A 392 -15.52 4.99 -18.99
CA SER A 392 -14.83 6.21 -18.63
C SER A 392 -14.79 6.46 -17.11
N LEU A 393 -13.66 6.96 -16.62
CA LEU A 393 -13.43 7.38 -15.24
C LEU A 393 -13.48 8.92 -15.09
N LYS A 394 -14.54 9.57 -15.63
CA LYS A 394 -14.66 11.03 -15.83
C LYS A 394 -14.56 11.91 -14.57
N ASN A 395 -14.79 11.35 -13.38
CA ASN A 395 -14.71 12.10 -12.11
C ASN A 395 -13.28 12.23 -11.57
N ASN A 396 -12.26 11.97 -12.40
CA ASN A 396 -10.84 12.12 -12.06
C ASN A 396 -10.23 13.28 -12.84
N ASN A 397 -9.28 13.98 -12.21
CA ASN A 397 -8.46 15.00 -12.85
C ASN A 397 -7.00 14.54 -12.95
N LEU A 398 -6.29 15.07 -13.95
CA LEU A 398 -4.86 14.80 -14.14
C LEU A 398 -4.12 16.13 -14.18
N ARG A 399 -3.06 16.24 -13.38
CA ARG A 399 -2.05 17.30 -13.50
C ARG A 399 -0.74 16.67 -13.96
N TYR A 400 -0.11 17.32 -14.93
CA TYR A 400 1.14 16.91 -15.53
C TYR A 400 2.21 17.94 -15.16
N TYR A 401 3.31 17.49 -14.56
CA TYR A 401 4.45 18.33 -14.18
C TYR A 401 5.71 17.83 -14.88
N LYS A 402 6.60 18.74 -15.27
CA LYS A 402 7.95 18.43 -15.77
C LYS A 402 8.97 18.92 -14.76
N SER A 403 9.97 18.09 -14.46
CA SER A 403 11.07 18.50 -13.59
C SER A 403 12.03 19.43 -14.32
N GLU A 404 12.46 20.51 -13.66
CA GLU A 404 13.49 21.43 -14.13
C GLU A 404 14.64 21.51 -13.11
N SER A 405 15.85 21.74 -13.59
CA SER A 405 17.05 21.84 -12.74
C SER A 405 17.40 23.30 -12.47
N VAL A 406 17.73 23.61 -11.22
CA VAL A 406 18.16 24.95 -10.79
C VAL A 406 19.59 24.86 -10.26
N SER A 407 20.40 25.90 -10.49
CA SER A 407 21.76 25.96 -9.97
C SER A 407 21.78 25.83 -8.45
N ARG A 408 22.72 25.03 -7.94
CA ARG A 408 22.92 24.77 -6.51
C ARG A 408 23.55 25.96 -5.78
N GLU A 409 24.18 26.89 -6.49
CA GLU A 409 24.82 28.06 -5.91
C GLU A 409 23.79 29.00 -5.28
N LYS A 410 24.02 29.41 -4.03
CA LYS A 410 23.08 30.23 -3.27
C LYS A 410 23.20 31.74 -3.57
N THR A 411 23.31 32.11 -4.84
CA THR A 411 23.28 33.52 -5.25
C THR A 411 21.87 34.09 -5.08
N LEU A 412 21.74 35.41 -4.92
CA LEU A 412 20.43 36.06 -4.81
C LEU A 412 19.54 35.76 -6.03
N LYS A 413 20.14 35.76 -7.22
CA LYS A 413 19.49 35.39 -8.48
C LYS A 413 18.89 33.99 -8.43
N ASN A 414 19.70 32.98 -8.08
CA ASN A 414 19.25 31.59 -8.03
C ASN A 414 18.21 31.36 -6.93
N LYS A 415 18.29 32.09 -5.80
CA LYS A 415 17.26 32.06 -4.75
C LYS A 415 15.91 32.59 -5.25
N LYS A 416 15.91 33.70 -5.99
CA LYS A 416 14.70 34.28 -6.59
C LYS A 416 14.12 33.33 -7.64
N GLU A 417 14.96 32.82 -8.53
CA GLU A 417 14.58 31.84 -9.55
C GLU A 417 13.95 30.58 -8.94
N LEU A 418 14.58 30.01 -7.91
CA LEU A 418 14.03 28.87 -7.18
C LEU A 418 12.65 29.18 -6.58
N THR A 419 12.48 30.38 -6.01
CA THR A 419 11.19 30.79 -5.43
C THR A 419 10.09 30.87 -6.49
N ILE A 420 10.41 31.43 -7.66
CA ILE A 420 9.49 31.51 -8.80
C ILE A 420 9.10 30.11 -9.29
N LEU A 421 10.09 29.24 -9.55
CA LEU A 421 9.85 27.88 -10.04
C LEU A 421 9.12 26.98 -9.01
N SER A 422 9.24 27.31 -7.72
CA SER A 422 8.59 26.56 -6.64
C SER A 422 7.08 26.82 -6.53
N THR A 423 6.52 27.75 -7.29
CA THR A 423 5.09 28.06 -7.30
C THR A 423 4.22 26.81 -7.45
N GLU A 424 4.51 25.98 -8.46
CA GLU A 424 3.76 24.75 -8.71
C GLU A 424 3.96 23.71 -7.59
N LEU A 425 5.16 23.65 -7.01
CA LEU A 425 5.46 22.80 -5.86
C LEU A 425 4.64 23.21 -4.62
N LEU A 426 4.44 24.52 -4.43
CA LEU A 426 3.59 25.06 -3.37
C LEU A 426 2.11 24.77 -3.63
N CYS A 427 1.65 24.88 -4.88
CA CYS A 427 0.29 24.47 -5.26
C CYS A 427 0.02 23.00 -4.92
N ILE A 428 1.01 22.13 -5.16
CA ILE A 428 0.97 20.71 -4.77
C ILE A 428 0.91 20.56 -3.24
N LYS A 429 1.82 21.24 -2.51
CA LYS A 429 1.91 21.19 -1.05
C LYS A 429 0.61 21.59 -0.36
N GLU A 430 0.00 22.65 -0.85
CA GLU A 430 -1.21 23.24 -0.28
C GLU A 430 -2.49 22.69 -0.89
N ASN A 431 -2.38 21.84 -1.92
CA ASN A 431 -3.51 21.32 -2.68
C ASN A 431 -4.44 22.45 -3.19
N CYS A 432 -3.85 23.57 -3.61
CA CYS A 432 -4.54 24.79 -4.00
C CYS A 432 -4.06 25.22 -5.39
N TYR A 433 -4.96 25.22 -6.37
CA TYR A 433 -4.56 25.33 -7.79
C TYR A 433 -5.35 26.37 -8.60
N ILE A 434 -6.30 27.07 -7.98
CA ILE A 434 -7.16 28.02 -8.68
C ILE A 434 -6.56 29.43 -8.50
N PRO A 435 -5.94 30.02 -9.53
CA PRO A 435 -5.36 31.35 -9.44
C PRO A 435 -6.45 32.43 -9.36
N ILE A 436 -6.19 33.49 -8.59
CA ILE A 436 -7.01 34.71 -8.56
C ILE A 436 -6.34 35.79 -9.41
N SER A 437 -6.96 36.20 -10.51
CA SER A 437 -6.42 37.19 -11.45
C SER A 437 -6.94 38.63 -11.25
N THR A 438 -7.58 38.91 -10.11
CA THR A 438 -8.56 40.01 -10.01
C THR A 438 -8.02 41.34 -9.46
N PHE A 439 -6.75 41.42 -9.03
CA PHE A 439 -6.22 42.64 -8.39
C PHE A 439 -5.55 43.55 -9.43
N LYS A 440 -6.10 44.75 -9.62
CA LYS A 440 -5.59 45.74 -10.57
C LYS A 440 -4.19 46.21 -10.15
N GLY A 441 -3.23 46.17 -11.07
CA GLY A 441 -1.91 46.79 -10.91
C GLY A 441 -0.77 45.83 -10.56
N ILE A 442 -1.07 44.63 -10.09
CA ILE A 442 -0.04 43.65 -9.67
C ILE A 442 0.09 42.55 -10.71
N LYS A 443 1.31 42.35 -11.20
CA LYS A 443 1.64 41.28 -12.14
C LYS A 443 1.81 39.97 -11.39
N GLN A 444 1.44 38.87 -12.05
CA GLN A 444 1.64 37.51 -11.52
C GLN A 444 3.13 37.17 -11.29
N SER A 445 4.05 37.89 -11.92
CA SER A 445 5.49 37.79 -11.66
C SER A 445 5.95 38.48 -10.37
N GLN A 446 5.07 39.22 -9.70
CA GLN A 446 5.36 39.96 -8.46
C GLN A 446 4.70 39.27 -7.26
N ILE A 447 3.39 39.01 -7.37
CA ILE A 447 2.62 38.27 -6.39
C ILE A 447 1.70 37.28 -7.14
N SER A 448 1.71 36.01 -6.71
CA SER A 448 0.73 35.01 -7.14
C SER A 448 -0.22 34.67 -6.00
N ILE A 449 -1.50 34.57 -6.30
CA ILE A 449 -2.54 34.24 -5.31
C ILE A 449 -3.37 33.08 -5.84
N PHE A 450 -3.58 32.09 -4.99
CA PHE A 450 -4.40 30.93 -5.26
C PHE A 450 -5.44 30.77 -4.15
N ALA A 451 -6.68 30.47 -4.53
CA ALA A 451 -7.73 30.18 -3.56
C ALA A 451 -8.78 29.25 -4.13
N ASP A 452 -9.19 28.29 -3.31
CA ASP A 452 -10.40 27.50 -3.51
C ASP A 452 -11.26 27.52 -2.25
N ALA A 453 -12.30 26.68 -2.21
CA ALA A 453 -13.21 26.60 -1.07
C ALA A 453 -12.53 26.09 0.22
N LYS A 454 -11.38 25.43 0.14
CA LYS A 454 -10.71 24.75 1.27
C LYS A 454 -9.39 25.39 1.67
N SER A 455 -8.76 26.17 0.79
CA SER A 455 -7.40 26.66 0.96
C SER A 455 -7.19 28.01 0.29
N GLN A 456 -6.30 28.83 0.85
CA GLN A 456 -5.85 30.10 0.28
C GLN A 456 -4.34 30.26 0.49
N MET A 457 -3.65 30.70 -0.55
CA MET A 457 -2.21 30.88 -0.56
C MET A 457 -1.83 32.13 -1.36
N MET A 458 -0.83 32.85 -0.88
CA MET A 458 -0.18 33.95 -1.56
C MET A 458 1.32 33.72 -1.60
N ILE A 459 1.95 34.04 -2.72
CA ILE A 459 3.39 33.95 -2.93
C ILE A 459 3.90 35.31 -3.36
N ILE A 460 4.86 35.84 -2.62
CA ILE A 460 5.50 37.14 -2.83
C ILE A 460 6.94 36.87 -3.29
N TYR A 461 7.27 37.21 -4.55
CA TYR A 461 8.56 36.84 -5.14
C TYR A 461 9.71 37.81 -4.82
N ASP A 462 9.39 38.97 -4.24
CA ASP A 462 10.35 40.00 -3.86
C ASP A 462 9.82 40.78 -2.65
N ASP A 463 10.69 41.12 -1.70
CA ASP A 463 10.30 41.77 -0.45
C ASP A 463 9.77 43.18 -0.66
N ILE A 464 10.14 43.85 -1.76
CA ILE A 464 9.58 45.14 -2.17
C ILE A 464 8.05 45.15 -2.35
N TYR A 465 7.40 43.98 -2.50
CA TYR A 465 5.95 43.86 -2.69
C TYR A 465 5.19 43.52 -1.41
N ILE A 466 5.84 43.55 -0.23
CA ILE A 466 5.18 43.26 1.05
C ILE A 466 4.05 44.26 1.33
N GLU A 467 4.29 45.56 1.16
CA GLU A 467 3.27 46.59 1.42
C GLU A 467 2.03 46.39 0.54
N ASP A 468 2.22 46.22 -0.78
CA ASP A 468 1.15 45.91 -1.73
C ASP A 468 0.36 44.64 -1.32
N SER A 469 1.04 43.64 -0.77
CA SER A 469 0.42 42.37 -0.38
C SER A 469 -0.53 42.51 0.81
N ILE A 470 -0.24 43.41 1.75
CA ILE A 470 -1.06 43.65 2.95
C ILE A 470 -2.43 44.19 2.55
N ASP A 471 -2.46 45.14 1.61
CA ASP A 471 -3.71 45.69 1.09
C ASP A 471 -4.56 44.63 0.39
N ILE A 472 -3.93 43.73 -0.38
CA ILE A 472 -4.63 42.60 -0.98
C ILE A 472 -5.19 41.65 0.08
N ILE A 473 -4.42 41.33 1.13
CA ILE A 473 -4.86 40.45 2.22
C ILE A 473 -6.09 41.04 2.92
N LYS A 474 -6.09 42.35 3.21
CA LYS A 474 -7.25 43.06 3.78
C LYS A 474 -8.48 42.98 2.86
N GLN A 475 -8.30 43.14 1.55
CA GLN A 475 -9.38 43.00 0.59
C GLN A 475 -9.94 41.57 0.56
N LEU A 476 -9.07 40.55 0.51
CA LEU A 476 -9.46 39.14 0.54
C LEU A 476 -10.26 38.78 1.80
N LYS A 477 -9.86 39.32 2.96
CA LYS A 477 -10.56 39.17 4.23
C LYS A 477 -11.98 39.77 4.17
N THR A 478 -12.13 40.92 3.54
CA THR A 478 -13.42 41.61 3.38
C THR A 478 -14.37 40.86 2.44
N GLU A 479 -13.84 40.29 1.36
CA GLU A 479 -14.63 39.53 0.37
C GLU A 479 -15.12 38.16 0.88
N LYS A 480 -14.64 37.69 2.05
CA LYS A 480 -15.03 36.41 2.70
C LYS A 480 -15.05 35.21 1.74
N LYS A 481 -14.14 35.15 0.77
CA LYS A 481 -14.07 34.02 -0.19
C LYS A 481 -13.76 32.69 0.49
N ASN A 482 -13.07 32.72 1.62
CA ASN A 482 -12.74 31.56 2.45
C ASN A 482 -12.47 32.05 3.88
N ASN A 483 -12.86 31.26 4.89
CA ASN A 483 -12.61 31.57 6.31
C ASN A 483 -11.28 30.98 6.81
N ASN A 484 -10.56 30.22 5.99
CA ASN A 484 -9.26 29.66 6.36
C ASN A 484 -8.16 30.74 6.31
N PRO A 485 -7.14 30.66 7.19
CA PRO A 485 -5.99 31.56 7.14
C PRO A 485 -5.27 31.48 5.79
N ILE A 486 -4.79 32.63 5.30
CA ILE A 486 -4.01 32.71 4.06
C ILE A 486 -2.58 32.30 4.35
N LYS A 487 -2.08 31.28 3.65
CA LYS A 487 -0.66 30.92 3.72
C LYS A 487 0.15 31.85 2.84
N VAL A 488 0.99 32.67 3.44
CA VAL A 488 1.81 33.67 2.74
C VAL A 488 3.26 33.18 2.69
N TYR A 489 3.73 32.95 1.47
CA TYR A 489 5.09 32.55 1.17
C TYR A 489 5.86 33.76 0.66
N VAL A 490 6.90 34.18 1.37
CA VAL A 490 7.63 35.43 1.05
C VAL A 490 9.07 35.11 0.71
N PHE A 491 9.57 35.66 -0.39
CA PHE A 491 10.99 35.64 -0.70
C PHE A 491 11.78 36.35 0.41
N SER A 492 12.79 35.67 0.95
CA SER A 492 13.71 36.19 1.95
C SER A 492 15.12 35.71 1.65
N ASN A 493 16.12 36.53 1.95
CA ASN A 493 17.52 36.11 1.84
C ASN A 493 17.94 35.15 2.97
N GLY A 494 17.06 34.90 3.96
CA GLY A 494 17.28 33.95 5.05
C GLY A 494 15.98 33.30 5.53
N GLN A 495 15.91 33.02 6.83
CA GLN A 495 14.78 32.32 7.46
C GLN A 495 13.71 33.25 8.03
N TYR A 496 13.94 34.56 7.99
CA TYR A 496 13.04 35.55 8.52
C TYR A 496 11.96 35.90 7.48
N PRO A 497 10.66 35.70 7.78
CA PRO A 497 9.58 35.96 6.84
C PRO A 497 8.94 37.34 7.02
N TYR A 498 9.68 38.33 7.54
CA TYR A 498 9.21 39.72 7.66
C TYR A 498 7.99 39.90 8.58
N THR A 499 7.90 39.13 9.67
CA THR A 499 6.72 39.09 10.56
C THR A 499 6.28 40.46 11.07
N GLU A 500 7.22 41.35 11.36
CA GLU A 500 6.94 42.73 11.81
C GLU A 500 6.19 43.54 10.75
N ASP A 501 6.52 43.37 9.47
CA ASP A 501 5.88 44.10 8.37
C ASP A 501 4.42 43.66 8.15
N PHE A 502 4.05 42.46 8.61
CA PHE A 502 2.69 41.92 8.47
C PHE A 502 1.80 42.11 9.71
N GLU A 503 2.22 42.87 10.73
CA GLU A 503 1.56 42.95 12.04
C GLU A 503 0.03 43.19 11.94
N GLU A 504 -0.40 44.05 11.01
CA GLU A 504 -1.81 44.41 10.80
C GLU A 504 -2.71 43.26 10.31
N VAL A 505 -2.12 42.21 9.74
CA VAL A 505 -2.83 41.08 9.12
C VAL A 505 -2.40 39.73 9.69
N LEU A 506 -1.58 39.70 10.74
CA LEU A 506 -1.09 38.46 11.37
C LEU A 506 -2.23 37.55 11.86
N ASP A 507 -3.39 38.11 12.19
CA ASP A 507 -4.54 37.36 12.68
C ASP A 507 -5.19 36.47 11.60
N CYS A 508 -4.94 36.74 10.32
CA CYS A 508 -5.55 36.03 9.21
C CYS A 508 -4.55 35.30 8.29
N ILE A 509 -3.26 35.32 8.60
CA ILE A 509 -2.22 34.71 7.77
C ILE A 509 -1.34 33.70 8.51
N THR A 510 -0.64 32.87 7.74
CA THR A 510 0.48 32.07 8.21
C THR A 510 1.68 32.33 7.31
N LEU A 511 2.78 32.84 7.87
CA LEU A 511 3.96 33.26 7.13
C LEU A 511 5.00 32.14 6.98
N CYS A 512 5.65 32.09 5.81
CA CYS A 512 6.74 31.17 5.53
C CYS A 512 7.78 31.82 4.61
N SER A 513 9.06 31.77 5.00
CA SER A 513 10.18 32.29 4.20
C SER A 513 10.61 31.31 3.11
N LEU A 514 10.76 31.78 1.88
CA LEU A 514 11.34 31.06 0.74
C LEU A 514 12.61 31.74 0.22
N PRO A 515 13.53 31.01 -0.42
CA PRO A 515 13.53 29.56 -0.67
C PRO A 515 14.12 28.73 0.47
N ASP A 516 14.46 29.34 1.62
CA ASP A 516 15.20 28.66 2.70
C ASP A 516 14.48 27.41 3.24
N ALA A 517 13.14 27.41 3.28
CA ALA A 517 12.36 26.22 3.65
C ALA A 517 12.57 25.04 2.70
N ILE A 518 12.73 25.30 1.39
CA ILE A 518 12.98 24.28 0.36
C ILE A 518 14.41 23.75 0.51
N TYR A 519 15.38 24.65 0.72
CA TYR A 519 16.75 24.22 0.99
C TYR A 519 16.86 23.33 2.21
N LYS A 520 16.17 23.67 3.31
CA LYS A 520 16.13 22.82 4.51
C LYS A 520 15.55 21.43 4.23
N ALA A 521 14.46 21.35 3.47
CA ALA A 521 13.87 20.06 3.10
C ALA A 521 14.82 19.21 2.25
N TYR A 522 15.62 19.84 1.38
CA TYR A 522 16.55 19.13 0.51
C TYR A 522 17.93 18.85 1.14
N GLN A 523 18.30 19.55 2.24
CA GLN A 523 19.60 19.41 2.90
C GLN A 523 19.90 17.98 3.35
N ASN A 524 18.89 17.24 3.79
CA ASN A 524 19.04 15.86 4.29
C ASN A 524 19.04 14.81 3.17
N VAL A 525 18.69 15.23 1.94
CA VAL A 525 18.50 14.35 0.79
C VAL A 525 19.61 14.51 -0.24
N LEU A 526 20.09 15.75 -0.44
CA LEU A 526 21.10 16.04 -1.44
C LEU A 526 22.50 15.54 -1.02
N PRO A 527 23.31 15.04 -1.96
CA PRO A 527 24.68 14.66 -1.67
C PRO A 527 25.47 15.85 -1.10
N LYS A 528 26.31 15.60 -0.09
CA LYS A 528 27.24 16.61 0.41
C LYS A 528 28.12 17.12 -0.74
N ILE A 529 28.34 18.44 -0.79
CA ILE A 529 29.23 19.05 -1.78
C ILE A 529 30.63 18.43 -1.59
N LYS A 530 31.17 17.79 -2.63
CA LYS A 530 32.59 17.46 -2.66
C LYS A 530 33.32 18.79 -2.74
N ARG A 531 33.96 19.19 -1.63
CA ARG A 531 34.90 20.31 -1.68
C ARG A 531 36.07 19.83 -2.52
N GLU A 532 36.43 20.55 -3.57
CA GLU A 532 37.75 20.38 -4.17
C GLU A 532 38.77 20.68 -3.08
N ILE A 533 39.55 19.67 -2.72
CA ILE A 533 40.75 19.89 -1.91
C ILE A 533 41.72 20.56 -2.88
N ILE A 534 41.81 21.88 -2.82
CA ILE A 534 42.91 22.59 -3.47
C ILE A 534 44.18 22.06 -2.78
N PRO A 535 45.08 21.36 -3.49
CA PRO A 535 46.36 21.00 -2.90
C PRO A 535 47.04 22.31 -2.53
N ILE A 536 47.29 22.53 -1.24
CA ILE A 536 48.22 23.57 -0.84
C ILE A 536 49.57 23.10 -1.38
N LEU A 537 50.11 23.82 -2.36
CA LEU A 537 51.48 23.63 -2.81
C LEU A 537 52.36 23.92 -1.57
N GLU A 538 53.20 22.95 -1.18
CA GLU A 538 54.12 23.09 -0.04
C GLU A 538 55.16 24.21 -0.23
N ASP A 539 55.17 24.89 -1.38
CA ASP A 539 56.12 25.95 -1.72
C ASP A 539 55.78 27.33 -1.13
N ASP A 540 54.59 27.53 -0.53
CA ASP A 540 54.20 28.82 0.06
C ASP A 540 54.48 28.94 1.58
N ILE A 541 55.24 28.01 2.18
CA ILE A 541 55.55 28.00 3.63
C ILE A 541 57.01 28.39 3.96
N GLU A 542 57.88 28.63 2.97
CA GLU A 542 59.32 28.83 3.20
C GLU A 542 59.88 30.27 3.13
N GLU A 543 59.08 31.33 3.26
CA GLU A 543 59.64 32.72 3.31
C GLU A 543 59.44 33.51 4.61
N GLU A 544 58.95 32.92 5.70
CA GLU A 544 58.76 33.63 6.99
C GLU A 544 59.51 33.02 8.19
N LYS A 545 60.75 32.53 8.02
CA LYS A 545 61.58 32.08 9.17
C LYS A 545 62.94 32.72 9.38
N ASP A 546 63.42 33.62 8.52
CA ASP A 546 64.77 34.20 8.65
C ASP A 546 64.84 35.67 9.14
N LEU A 547 63.81 36.16 9.83
CA LEU A 547 63.81 37.55 10.36
C LEU A 547 63.94 37.68 11.90
N PHE A 548 64.07 36.59 12.66
CA PHE A 548 64.12 36.65 14.14
C PHE A 548 65.22 35.82 14.82
N ASN A 549 66.37 35.62 14.18
CA ASN A 549 67.56 35.13 14.87
C ASN A 549 68.72 36.12 14.72
N ASN A 550 68.61 37.25 15.43
CA ASN A 550 69.76 38.00 15.89
C ASN A 550 69.49 38.50 17.31
N GLU A 551 70.48 38.23 18.16
CA GLU A 551 70.80 38.83 19.48
C GLU A 551 70.42 38.09 20.77
N ASN A 552 71.51 37.77 21.51
CA ASN A 552 71.69 37.58 22.96
C ASN A 552 71.14 36.25 23.54
N ASP A 553 71.88 35.39 24.23
CA ASP A 553 73.14 35.49 25.01
C ASP A 553 73.96 34.18 24.94
#